data_AF-R0JAP7-F1
#
_entry.id   AF-R0JAP7-F1
#
_cell.length_a   1.000
_cell.length_b   1.000
_cell.length_c   1.000
_cell.angle_alpha   90.00
_cell.angle_beta   90.00
_cell.angle_gamma   90.00
#
_symmetry.space_group_name_H-M   'P 1'
#
loop_
_entity.id
_entity.type
_entity.pdbx_description
1 polymer ?
#
loop_
_entity_poly.entity_id
_entity_poly.type
_entity_poly.pdbx_seq_one_letter_code
_entity_poly.pdbx_strand_id
1 'polypeptide(L)'
;GIQRVEAMLHTLDRINLDPTLLPNITLGCEIRDSCWHSAVALEQSIEFIRDSLISSEEEEGMVRCVDGSSSSFRSKKPIVGVIGPGSSSVAIQVQNLLQLFNIPQ
;
A
#
# COMPACT_ATOMS: atom_id res chain seq x y z
N GLY A 1 4.20 -0.22 -18.44
CA GLY A 1 3.45 0.04 -17.20
C GLY A 1 2.39 -1.01 -17.02
N ILE A 2 1.30 -0.91 -17.78
CA ILE A 2 0.10 -1.78 -17.69
C ILE A 2 0.42 -3.28 -17.66
N GLN A 3 1.33 -3.78 -18.50
CA GLN A 3 1.69 -5.21 -18.46
C GLN A 3 2.19 -5.67 -17.07
N ARG A 4 2.92 -4.82 -16.33
CA ARG A 4 3.37 -5.14 -14.97
C ARG A 4 2.21 -5.08 -13.96
N VAL A 5 1.24 -4.20 -14.18
CA VAL A 5 0.02 -4.12 -13.38
C VAL A 5 -0.81 -5.39 -13.55
N GLU A 6 -1.09 -5.80 -14.78
CA GLU A 6 -1.80 -7.05 -15.08
C GLU A 6 -1.05 -8.28 -14.55
N ALA A 7 0.28 -8.30 -14.68
CA ALA A 7 1.09 -9.38 -14.13
C ALA A 7 0.98 -9.45 -12.59
N MET A 8 0.96 -8.31 -11.90
CA MET A 8 0.79 -8.25 -10.45
C MET A 8 -0.59 -8.76 -10.03
N LEU A 9 -1.66 -8.26 -10.67
CA LEU A 9 -3.04 -8.68 -10.40
C LEU A 9 -3.22 -10.18 -10.61
N HIS A 10 -2.78 -10.69 -11.76
CA HIS A 10 -2.84 -12.12 -12.07
C HIS A 10 -2.00 -12.97 -11.11
N THR A 11 -0.85 -12.47 -10.66
CA THR A 11 -0.01 -13.17 -9.68
C THR A 11 -0.70 -13.25 -8.32
N LEU A 12 -1.34 -12.17 -7.87
CA LEU A 12 -2.10 -12.17 -6.62
C LEU A 12 -3.29 -13.12 -6.68
N ASP A 13 -4.02 -13.16 -7.80
CA ASP A 13 -5.10 -14.13 -8.00
C ASP A 13 -4.59 -15.57 -7.88
N ARG A 14 -3.43 -15.86 -8.49
CA ARG A 14 -2.80 -17.19 -8.38
C ARG A 14 -2.38 -17.53 -6.96
N ILE A 15 -1.82 -16.58 -6.21
CA ILE A 15 -1.44 -16.80 -4.81
C ILE A 15 -2.68 -17.05 -3.96
N ASN A 16 -3.71 -16.21 -4.10
CA ASN A 16 -4.94 -16.31 -3.31
C ASN A 16 -5.76 -17.59 -3.60
N LEU A 17 -5.58 -18.20 -4.78
CA LEU A 17 -6.20 -19.47 -5.16
C LEU A 17 -5.34 -20.71 -4.79
N ASP A 18 -4.08 -20.52 -4.39
CA ASP A 18 -3.18 -21.62 -4.05
C ASP A 18 -3.40 -22.06 -2.59
N PRO A 19 -3.89 -23.28 -2.32
CA PRO A 19 -4.14 -23.74 -0.95
C PRO A 19 -2.85 -23.97 -0.15
N THR A 20 -1.67 -23.99 -0.79
CA THR A 20 -0.38 -24.22 -0.14
C THR A 20 0.32 -22.94 0.29
N LEU A 21 -0.01 -21.81 -0.35
CA LEU A 21 0.60 -20.52 -0.09
C LEU A 21 -0.41 -19.62 0.63
N LEU A 22 -0.10 -19.26 1.88
CA LEU A 22 -0.91 -18.35 2.71
C LEU A 22 -2.39 -18.80 2.86
N PRO A 23 -2.65 -20.04 3.33
CA PRO A 23 -4.03 -20.52 3.49
C PRO A 23 -4.83 -19.62 4.45
N ASN A 24 -6.08 -19.33 4.09
CA ASN A 24 -6.99 -18.44 4.83
C ASN A 24 -6.54 -16.97 4.93
N ILE A 25 -5.59 -16.53 4.10
CA ILE A 25 -5.16 -15.14 4.01
C ILE A 25 -5.39 -14.66 2.58
N THR A 26 -6.02 -13.51 2.42
CA THR A 26 -6.19 -12.87 1.10
C THR A 26 -5.23 -11.69 0.97
N LEU A 27 -4.36 -11.74 -0.02
CA LEU A 27 -3.52 -10.62 -0.41
C LEU A 27 -4.30 -9.65 -1.28
N GLY A 28 -4.38 -8.40 -0.83
CA GLY A 28 -4.79 -7.27 -1.66
C GLY A 28 -3.59 -6.48 -2.17
N CYS A 29 -3.84 -5.50 -3.02
CA CYS A 29 -2.81 -4.56 -3.45
C CYS A 29 -3.38 -3.16 -3.70
N GLU A 30 -2.53 -2.15 -3.53
CA GLU A 30 -2.76 -0.79 -4.01
C GLU A 30 -1.64 -0.45 -5.01
N ILE A 31 -1.99 -0.16 -6.26
CA ILE A 31 -1.03 0.08 -7.34
C ILE A 31 -1.08 1.57 -7.70
N ARG A 32 0.07 2.25 -7.61
CA ARG A 32 0.22 3.68 -7.92
C ARG A 32 1.28 3.89 -8.97
N ASP A 33 1.09 4.91 -9.82
CA ASP A 33 2.05 5.24 -10.87
C ASP A 33 3.24 6.02 -10.30
N SER A 34 4.45 5.62 -10.71
CA SER A 34 5.69 6.32 -10.36
C SER A 34 6.10 7.34 -11.42
N CYS A 35 5.50 7.28 -12.61
CA CYS A 35 5.82 8.12 -13.77
C CYS A 35 7.32 8.19 -14.14
N TRP A 36 8.13 7.22 -13.67
CA TRP A 36 9.60 7.25 -13.76
C TRP A 36 10.24 8.53 -13.19
N HIS A 37 9.54 9.24 -12.30
CA HIS A 37 9.96 10.53 -11.81
C HIS A 37 9.95 10.57 -10.28
N SER A 38 11.06 10.98 -9.68
CA SER A 38 11.25 10.88 -8.23
C SER A 38 10.20 11.62 -7.41
N ALA A 39 9.81 12.83 -7.83
CA ALA A 39 8.80 13.60 -7.11
C ALA A 39 7.43 12.88 -7.09
N VAL A 40 7.01 12.33 -8.24
CA VAL A 40 5.74 11.59 -8.33
C VAL A 40 5.81 10.32 -7.49
N ALA A 41 6.89 9.55 -7.58
CA ALA A 41 7.04 8.33 -6.80
C ALA A 41 7.06 8.59 -5.28
N LEU A 42 7.71 9.67 -4.84
CA LEU A 42 7.72 10.09 -3.43
C LEU A 42 6.32 10.53 -2.97
N GLU A 43 5.62 11.33 -3.76
CA GLU A 43 4.24 11.73 -3.46
C GLU A 43 3.33 10.51 -3.30
N GLN A 44 3.41 9.53 -4.20
CA GLN A 44 2.64 8.29 -4.08
C GLN A 44 3.07 7.45 -2.87
N SER A 45 4.35 7.49 -2.49
CA SER A 45 4.85 6.77 -1.31
C SER A 45 4.33 7.39 0.00
N ILE A 46 4.17 8.72 0.05
CA ILE A 46 3.57 9.42 1.18
C ILE A 46 2.10 9.00 1.36
N GLU A 47 1.37 8.81 0.27
CA GLU A 47 -0.01 8.35 0.34
C GLU A 47 -0.13 6.93 0.92
N PHE A 48 0.79 6.01 0.60
CA PHE A 48 0.83 4.68 1.26
C PHE A 48 1.02 4.77 2.78
N ILE A 49 1.84 5.72 3.23
CA ILE A 49 2.14 5.93 4.65
C ILE A 49 0.96 6.60 5.36
N ARG A 50 0.35 7.62 4.75
CA ARG A 50 -0.84 8.29 5.29
C ARG A 50 -1.93 7.26 5.58
N ASP A 51 -2.21 6.39 4.62
CA ASP A 51 -3.24 5.36 4.78
C ASP A 51 -2.90 4.39 5.92
N SER A 52 -1.61 4.09 6.12
CA SER A 52 -1.14 3.26 7.22
C SER A 52 -1.27 3.93 8.60
N LEU A 53 -0.96 5.23 8.71
CA LEU A 53 -1.07 5.97 9.97
C LEU A 53 -2.52 6.13 10.42
N ILE A 54 -3.42 6.49 9.51
CA ILE A 54 -4.86 6.64 9.82
C ILE A 54 -5.43 5.31 10.31
N SER A 55 -5.02 4.19 9.72
CA SER A 55 -5.48 2.86 10.13
C SER A 55 -5.07 2.49 11.56
N SER A 56 -3.85 2.87 11.98
CA SER A 56 -3.36 2.64 13.34
C SER A 56 -4.09 3.51 14.36
N GLU A 57 -4.40 4.76 14.02
CA GLU A 57 -5.13 5.68 14.89
C GLU A 57 -6.59 5.24 15.10
N GLU A 58 -7.24 4.67 14.07
CA GLU A 58 -8.60 4.12 14.20
C GLU A 58 -8.67 2.84 15.06
N GLU A 59 -7.61 2.04 15.09
CA GLU A 59 -7.53 0.84 15.94
C GLU A 59 -7.38 1.22 17.43
N GLU A 60 -6.76 2.37 17.73
CA GLU A 60 -6.61 2.92 19.09
C GLU A 60 -7.73 3.89 19.52
N GLY A 61 -8.46 4.48 18.58
CA GLY A 61 -9.35 5.62 18.85
C GLY A 61 -10.65 5.57 18.07
N MET A 62 -11.74 5.29 18.79
CA MET A 62 -13.12 5.43 18.34
C MET A 62 -13.39 6.87 17.83
N VAL A 63 -13.23 7.14 16.53
CA VAL A 63 -13.64 8.41 15.92
C VAL A 63 -15.16 8.44 15.84
N ARG A 64 -15.83 8.85 16.93
CA ARG A 64 -17.25 9.24 16.89
C ARG A 64 -17.36 10.68 16.43
N CYS A 65 -17.83 10.88 15.20
CA CYS A 65 -18.28 12.18 14.75
C CYS A 65 -19.44 12.68 15.63
N VAL A 66 -19.45 13.97 15.94
CA VAL A 66 -20.45 14.64 16.80
C VAL A 66 -21.89 14.54 16.27
N ASP A 67 -22.07 14.28 14.98
CA ASP A 67 -23.38 14.30 14.30
C ASP A 67 -24.05 12.93 14.09
N GLY A 68 -23.53 11.84 14.67
CA GLY A 68 -24.21 10.54 14.63
C GLY A 68 -24.34 9.89 13.23
N SER A 69 -23.85 10.54 12.18
CA SER A 69 -23.65 9.94 10.86
C SER A 69 -22.27 9.26 10.85
N SER A 70 -22.26 7.94 10.89
CA SER A 70 -21.05 7.17 10.62
C SER A 70 -20.78 7.26 9.12
N SER A 71 -20.06 8.28 8.65
CA SER A 71 -19.38 8.14 7.37
C SER A 71 -18.31 7.07 7.57
N SER A 72 -18.62 5.83 7.19
CA SER A 72 -17.63 4.77 7.12
C SER A 72 -16.64 5.13 6.01
N PHE A 73 -15.72 6.05 6.29
CA PHE A 73 -14.43 6.02 5.64
C PHE A 73 -13.90 4.63 5.99
N ARG A 74 -13.94 3.71 5.01
CA ARG A 74 -13.30 2.40 5.20
C ARG A 74 -11.84 2.72 5.40
N SER A 75 -11.35 2.59 6.63
CA SER A 75 -9.92 2.61 6.92
C SER A 75 -9.26 1.67 5.93
N LYS A 76 -8.37 2.22 5.12
CA LYS A 76 -7.50 1.39 4.31
C LYS A 76 -6.54 0.68 5.25
N LYS A 77 -6.28 -0.59 4.98
CA LYS A 77 -5.35 -1.37 5.79
C LYS A 77 -3.92 -0.86 5.55
N PRO A 78 -3.05 -0.94 6.56
CA PRO A 78 -1.66 -0.51 6.41
C PRO A 78 -0.94 -1.36 5.35
N ILE A 79 -0.01 -0.74 4.63
CA ILE A 79 0.80 -1.43 3.62
C ILE A 79 1.89 -2.22 4.31
N VAL A 80 1.97 -3.52 4.02
CA VAL A 80 2.95 -4.44 4.62
C VAL A 80 4.29 -4.49 3.86
N GLY A 81 4.32 -3.99 2.63
CA GLY A 81 5.51 -3.96 1.78
C GLY A 81 5.22 -3.33 0.41
N VAL A 82 6.27 -2.89 -0.28
CA VAL A 82 6.19 -2.20 -1.58
C VAL A 82 7.02 -2.94 -2.63
N ILE A 83 6.55 -3.04 -3.87
CA ILE A 83 7.30 -3.62 -4.99
C ILE A 83 7.61 -2.54 -6.04
N GLY A 84 8.87 -2.44 -6.46
CA GLY A 84 9.35 -1.39 -7.39
C GLY A 84 9.73 -0.11 -6.65
N PRO A 85 9.94 1.04 -7.32
CA PRO A 85 9.77 1.27 -8.75
C PRO A 85 10.93 0.70 -9.59
N GLY A 86 10.79 0.79 -10.93
CA GLY A 86 11.74 0.16 -11.86
C GLY A 86 13.07 0.89 -12.08
N SER A 87 13.22 2.13 -11.58
CA SER A 87 14.47 2.89 -11.67
C SER A 87 15.21 2.86 -10.34
N SER A 88 16.50 2.48 -10.34
CA SER A 88 17.31 2.41 -9.13
C SER A 88 17.45 3.77 -8.43
N SER A 89 17.60 4.87 -9.18
CA SER A 89 17.74 6.21 -8.59
C SER A 89 16.46 6.69 -7.91
N VAL A 90 15.29 6.27 -8.43
CA VAL A 90 13.98 6.55 -7.82
C VAL A 90 13.76 5.62 -6.62
N ALA A 91 14.11 4.33 -6.75
CA ALA A 91 13.97 3.36 -5.67
C ALA A 91 14.77 3.74 -4.42
N ILE A 92 15.99 4.27 -4.57
CA ILE A 92 16.78 4.79 -3.43
C ILE A 92 16.01 5.89 -2.68
N GLN A 93 15.35 6.80 -3.40
CA GLN A 93 14.61 7.89 -2.77
C GLN A 93 13.35 7.39 -2.05
N VAL A 94 12.62 6.46 -2.67
CA VAL A 94 11.46 5.80 -2.05
C VAL A 94 11.87 5.04 -0.79
N GLN A 95 12.95 4.25 -0.84
CA GLN A 95 13.42 3.48 0.30
C GLN A 95 13.87 4.36 1.47
N ASN A 96 14.46 5.52 1.18
CA ASN A 96 14.86 6.46 2.22
C ASN A 96 13.69 6.95 3.08
N LEU A 97 12.49 6.99 2.50
CA LEU A 97 11.24 7.29 3.19
C LEU A 97 10.64 6.04 3.86
N LEU A 98 10.49 4.94 3.13
CA LEU A 98 9.82 3.71 3.63
C LEU A 98 10.52 3.10 4.85
N GLN A 99 11.85 3.17 4.91
CA GLN A 99 12.63 2.66 6.05
C GLN A 99 12.28 3.35 7.38
N LEU A 100 11.82 4.60 7.34
CA LEU A 100 11.43 5.34 8.55
C LEU A 100 10.17 4.75 9.20
N PHE A 101 9.40 3.98 8.44
CA PHE A 101 8.14 3.35 8.85
C PHE A 101 8.24 1.82 8.90
N ASN A 102 9.46 1.27 8.81
CA ASN A 102 9.72 -0.17 8.79
C ASN A 102 8.97 -0.94 7.67
N ILE A 103 8.73 -0.30 6.52
CA ILE A 103 8.08 -0.93 5.37
C ILE A 103 9.17 -1.51 4.45
N PRO A 104 9.20 -2.83 4.22
CA PRO A 104 10.17 -3.45 3.31
C PRO A 104 9.84 -3.15 1.84
N GLN A 105 10.90 -2.98 1.03
CA GLN A 105 10.87 -2.81 -0.42
C GLN A 105 11.79 -3.82 -1.11
#